data_AF-W6ZMF2-F1
#
_entry.id   AF-W6ZMF2-F1
#
_cell.length_a   1.000
_cell.length_b   1.000
_cell.length_c   1.000
_cell.angle_alpha   90.00
_cell.angle_beta   90.00
_cell.angle_gamma   90.00
#
_symmetry.space_group_name_H-M   'P 1'
#
loop_
_entity.id
_entity.type
_entity.pdbx_description
1 polymer ?
#
loop_
_entity_poly.entity_id
_entity_poly.type
_entity_poly.pdbx_seq_one_letter_code
_entity_poly.pdbx_strand_id
1 'polypeptide(L)'
;MVDKAKTPDPSSPATRRDRDSSPELGSPSKATTVYNKRTGRPIRRSAGKMKKPDGYVSFEADDGDLATTEESEDEEDEDEDMEPRGRANKKKRKRGPSLPSPRLEPIIYNQELDEMTDIEEGVRHDLKKPPPITLQFNVPLGFHGPLFVKLDRTLLDSQQDAVHEMMPAKSKKARLASLEPTKTVSVRTDPDMDTGTHRPKGFTDLPPELRNNIYRRLFAQKEPDQMLKIPSVKGSGTSGSLARSSQFLRTCKLVHSEGCSILYGENTYSFHRHYATRAPFWDTVPKEIGYQDVLHFLKMIGPENLQYLRDIKWVFDDACPRDTPYLTSNEQRRYLNDEYLINCLRILRDAKLRKVTLFFGGRRQLQCSDHRFLGYLEQIKADDVVQSADRWYSYREKVHPLVWTELKATMTRKKKLYEKEQS
;
A
#
# COMPACT_ATOMS: atom_id res chain seq x y z
N MET A 1 7.21 -26.64 -70.83
CA MET A 1 8.02 -25.41 -70.80
C MET A 1 7.21 -24.37 -70.05
N VAL A 2 7.59 -24.08 -68.81
CA VAL A 2 6.84 -23.21 -67.90
C VAL A 2 7.81 -22.13 -67.45
N ASP A 3 7.52 -20.90 -67.83
CA ASP A 3 8.39 -19.74 -67.64
C ASP A 3 8.46 -19.34 -66.16
N LYS A 4 9.69 -19.31 -65.64
CA LYS A 4 10.02 -18.86 -64.28
C LYS A 4 10.00 -17.32 -64.24
N ALA A 5 9.08 -16.77 -63.47
CA ALA A 5 9.07 -15.36 -63.12
C ALA A 5 10.29 -15.00 -62.25
N LYS A 6 10.99 -13.96 -62.66
CA LYS A 6 12.24 -13.44 -62.08
C LYS A 6 11.90 -12.36 -61.05
N THR A 7 12.17 -12.63 -59.77
CA THR A 7 12.11 -11.66 -58.66
C THR A 7 13.21 -10.59 -58.79
N PRO A 8 12.92 -9.30 -58.56
CA PRO A 8 13.93 -8.25 -58.54
C PRO A 8 14.60 -8.10 -57.17
N ASP A 9 15.92 -7.84 -57.20
CA ASP A 9 16.79 -7.59 -56.03
C ASP A 9 16.46 -6.28 -55.29
N PRO A 10 16.63 -6.23 -53.95
CA PRO A 10 16.48 -5.02 -53.16
C PRO A 10 17.72 -4.11 -53.26
N SER A 11 17.48 -2.84 -53.61
CA SER A 11 18.50 -1.80 -53.69
C SER A 11 19.01 -1.36 -52.31
N SER A 12 20.33 -1.18 -52.23
CA SER A 12 21.10 -0.67 -51.09
C SER A 12 20.71 0.78 -50.70
N PRO A 13 20.88 1.18 -49.42
CA PRO A 13 20.41 2.46 -48.92
C PRO A 13 21.33 3.63 -49.32
N ALA A 14 20.74 4.61 -49.99
CA ALA A 14 21.38 5.88 -50.31
C ALA A 14 21.49 6.79 -49.06
N THR A 15 22.74 7.23 -48.82
CA THR A 15 23.20 8.54 -48.31
C THR A 15 22.34 9.28 -47.26
N ARG A 16 23.00 9.50 -46.10
CA ARG A 16 22.58 10.40 -45.02
C ARG A 16 22.25 11.78 -45.58
N ARG A 17 20.98 12.18 -45.45
CA ARG A 17 20.56 13.57 -45.61
C ARG A 17 20.96 14.35 -44.35
N ASP A 18 21.74 15.41 -44.56
CA ASP A 18 21.92 16.48 -43.61
C ASP A 18 20.55 17.01 -43.17
N ARG A 19 20.32 16.95 -41.86
CA ARG A 19 19.14 17.54 -41.22
C ARG A 19 19.39 19.04 -41.12
N ASP A 20 18.93 19.76 -42.14
CA ASP A 20 18.72 21.19 -42.03
C ASP A 20 17.76 21.46 -40.86
N SER A 21 18.26 22.28 -39.95
CA SER A 21 17.62 22.61 -38.69
C SER A 21 16.47 23.58 -38.93
N SER A 22 15.35 23.29 -38.28
CA SER A 22 14.09 24.04 -38.37
C SER A 22 14.26 25.49 -37.88
N PRO A 23 13.69 26.50 -38.57
CA PRO A 23 13.91 27.92 -38.29
C PRO A 23 13.20 28.48 -37.05
N GLU A 24 12.43 27.67 -36.31
CA GLU A 24 11.77 28.10 -35.06
C GLU A 24 12.67 27.99 -33.82
N LEU A 25 13.86 27.42 -33.95
CA LEU A 25 14.88 27.41 -32.89
C LEU A 25 15.94 28.45 -33.26
N GLY A 26 15.88 29.58 -32.57
CA GLY A 26 16.69 30.77 -32.84
C GLY A 26 18.16 30.49 -33.16
N SER A 27 18.70 31.34 -34.05
CA SER A 27 20.06 31.30 -34.57
C SER A 27 21.12 30.97 -33.50
N PRO A 28 22.10 30.08 -33.79
CA PRO A 28 23.14 29.69 -32.85
C PRO A 28 24.11 30.87 -32.65
N SER A 29 23.74 31.77 -31.76
CA SER A 29 24.56 32.91 -31.38
C SER A 29 25.67 32.47 -30.43
N LYS A 30 26.89 32.40 -30.96
CA LYS A 30 28.19 32.70 -30.30
C LYS A 30 28.49 32.09 -28.92
N ALA A 31 27.93 30.93 -28.57
CA ALA A 31 28.37 30.15 -27.42
C ALA A 31 29.19 28.95 -27.89
N THR A 32 30.43 29.18 -28.32
CA THR A 32 31.40 28.12 -28.61
C THR A 32 31.56 27.28 -27.35
N THR A 33 30.98 26.09 -27.35
CA THR A 33 31.07 25.16 -26.21
C THR A 33 32.53 24.73 -26.13
N VAL A 34 33.28 25.28 -25.17
CA VAL A 34 34.69 24.93 -25.00
C VAL A 34 34.77 23.59 -24.29
N TYR A 35 35.29 22.58 -24.97
CA TYR A 35 35.50 21.25 -24.41
C TYR A 35 36.89 21.15 -23.78
N ASN A 36 37.00 20.46 -22.65
CA ASN A 36 38.27 20.17 -22.01
C ASN A 36 39.05 19.14 -22.84
N LYS A 37 40.21 19.52 -23.40
CA LYS A 37 41.01 18.68 -24.31
C LYS A 37 41.47 17.34 -23.71
N ARG A 38 41.56 17.24 -22.38
CA ARG A 38 42.05 16.02 -21.71
C ARG A 38 40.93 15.05 -21.33
N THR A 39 39.70 15.53 -21.14
CA THR A 39 38.58 14.72 -20.65
C THR A 39 37.39 14.67 -21.61
N GLY A 40 37.40 15.46 -22.69
CA GLY A 40 36.32 15.53 -23.68
C GLY A 40 35.01 16.12 -23.17
N ARG A 41 34.97 16.65 -21.94
CA ARG A 41 33.74 17.16 -21.31
C ARG A 41 33.56 18.66 -21.58
N PRO A 42 32.33 19.13 -21.89
CA PRO A 42 32.05 20.55 -22.11
C PRO A 42 32.15 21.36 -20.82
N ILE A 43 32.92 22.45 -20.86
CA ILE A 43 33.18 23.33 -19.71
C ILE A 43 32.06 24.38 -19.62
N ARG A 44 31.22 24.28 -18.57
CA ARG A 44 30.18 25.28 -18.28
C ARG A 44 30.78 26.42 -17.44
N ARG A 45 31.00 27.59 -18.04
CA ARG A 45 31.64 28.77 -17.40
C ARG A 45 30.81 29.45 -16.29
N SER A 46 29.58 29.01 -16.01
CA SER A 46 28.66 29.71 -15.09
C SER A 46 28.18 28.89 -13.88
N ALA A 47 28.70 27.68 -13.66
CA ALA A 47 28.32 26.89 -12.48
C ALA A 47 29.00 27.46 -11.21
N GLY A 48 28.22 28.01 -10.29
CA GLY A 48 28.67 28.35 -8.92
C GLY A 48 28.94 29.82 -8.62
N LYS A 49 28.82 30.73 -9.59
CA LYS A 49 28.89 32.19 -9.32
C LYS A 49 27.49 32.78 -9.19
N MET A 50 26.84 32.59 -8.05
CA MET A 50 25.71 33.46 -7.69
C MET A 50 26.30 34.81 -7.25
N LYS A 51 26.01 35.88 -8.01
CA LYS A 51 26.23 37.24 -7.51
C LYS A 51 25.33 37.43 -6.30
N LYS A 52 25.91 37.80 -5.15
CA LYS A 52 25.11 38.21 -3.99
C LYS A 52 24.34 39.48 -4.40
N PRO A 53 23.01 39.56 -4.14
CA PRO A 53 22.27 40.80 -4.35
C PRO A 53 22.73 41.87 -3.35
N ASP A 54 22.74 43.13 -3.76
CA ASP A 54 23.01 44.27 -2.88
C ASP A 54 22.04 44.26 -1.69
N GLY A 55 22.59 44.39 -0.48
CA GLY A 55 21.82 44.41 0.78
C GLY A 55 21.95 43.17 1.68
N TYR A 56 22.81 42.19 1.33
CA TYR A 56 23.05 41.03 2.19
C TYR A 56 24.10 41.33 3.28
N VAL A 57 23.64 41.63 4.50
CA VAL A 57 24.50 41.84 5.68
C VAL A 57 25.01 40.50 6.19
N SER A 58 26.33 40.27 6.12
CA SER A 58 26.99 39.12 6.75
C SER A 58 27.38 39.47 8.18
N PHE A 59 26.89 38.68 9.14
CA PHE A 59 27.38 38.70 10.52
C PHE A 59 28.76 38.03 10.56
N GLU A 60 29.81 38.83 10.59
CA GLU A 60 31.13 38.39 11.08
C GLU A 60 31.15 38.64 12.58
N ALA A 61 31.14 37.56 13.35
CA ALA A 61 31.37 37.59 14.78
C ALA A 61 32.87 37.78 15.01
N ASP A 62 33.16 38.81 15.79
CA ASP A 62 34.44 39.18 16.37
C ASP A 62 34.78 38.17 17.47
N ASP A 63 35.68 37.23 17.19
CA ASP A 63 36.23 36.31 18.19
C ASP A 63 37.70 36.68 18.42
N GLY A 64 37.90 37.53 19.41
CA GLY A 64 39.19 37.87 19.98
C GLY A 64 39.80 36.73 20.80
N ASP A 65 41.11 36.62 20.65
CA ASP A 65 42.09 36.42 21.73
C ASP A 65 41.86 35.24 22.71
N LEU A 66 42.59 34.14 22.50
CA LEU A 66 43.18 33.40 23.62
C LEU A 66 44.43 32.63 23.18
N ALA A 67 45.57 33.14 23.63
CA ALA A 67 46.86 32.47 23.59
C ALA A 67 46.84 31.19 24.45
N THR A 68 47.47 30.13 23.97
CA THR A 68 48.13 29.12 24.82
C THR A 68 49.24 28.46 24.01
N THR A 69 50.45 28.81 24.41
CA THR A 69 51.73 28.11 24.29
C THR A 69 51.57 26.62 24.56
N GLU A 70 52.11 25.74 23.72
CA GLU A 70 52.94 24.60 24.12
C GLU A 70 53.85 24.20 22.94
N GLU A 71 55.11 23.96 23.31
CA GLU A 71 56.26 23.65 22.48
C GLU A 71 56.23 22.18 22.02
N SER A 72 56.66 21.93 20.78
CA SER A 72 57.29 20.65 20.44
C SER A 72 58.23 20.89 19.26
N GLU A 73 59.52 20.91 19.60
CA GLU A 73 60.66 20.78 18.71
C GLU A 73 60.63 19.39 18.04
N ASP A 74 60.97 19.31 16.75
CA ASP A 74 61.75 18.23 16.15
C ASP A 74 62.01 18.52 14.65
N GLU A 75 63.27 18.89 14.41
CA GLU A 75 64.19 18.51 13.34
C GLU A 75 63.73 18.47 11.85
N GLU A 76 64.31 19.43 11.12
CA GLU A 76 65.11 19.28 9.88
C GLU A 76 64.59 18.35 8.77
N ASP A 77 64.11 18.95 7.67
CA ASP A 77 64.52 18.58 6.32
C ASP A 77 64.34 19.80 5.39
N GLU A 78 65.45 20.25 4.82
CA GLU A 78 65.56 21.27 3.78
C GLU A 78 65.03 20.72 2.45
N ASP A 79 64.06 21.40 1.84
CA ASP A 79 63.96 21.50 0.37
C ASP A 79 63.03 22.66 -0.04
N GLU A 80 63.50 23.39 -1.04
CA GLU A 80 63.08 24.71 -1.48
C GLU A 80 61.69 24.77 -2.19
N ASP A 81 61.02 25.92 -2.01
CA ASP A 81 60.17 26.63 -2.97
C ASP A 81 58.87 26.00 -3.54
N MET A 82 57.74 26.21 -2.84
CA MET A 82 56.62 27.03 -3.36
C MET A 82 55.52 27.22 -2.31
N GLU A 83 55.25 28.48 -1.93
CA GLU A 83 54.17 28.87 -1.02
C GLU A 83 52.76 28.44 -1.52
N PRO A 84 52.01 27.61 -0.77
CA PRO A 84 50.61 27.38 -1.04
C PRO A 84 49.77 28.47 -0.38
N ARG A 85 49.21 29.38 -1.19
CA ARG A 85 48.22 30.38 -0.76
C ARG A 85 47.09 29.72 0.05
N GLY A 86 47.03 30.11 1.33
CA GLY A 86 46.10 29.61 2.33
C GLY A 86 44.64 29.63 1.88
N ARG A 87 44.07 28.43 1.73
CA ARG A 87 42.62 28.24 1.82
C ARG A 87 42.33 27.73 3.21
N ALA A 88 41.79 28.61 4.05
CA ALA A 88 41.30 28.30 5.39
C ALA A 88 40.48 27.00 5.36
N ASN A 89 41.04 25.94 5.95
CA ASN A 89 40.37 24.68 6.17
C ASN A 89 39.26 24.90 7.19
N LYS A 90 38.07 25.30 6.71
CA LYS A 90 36.85 25.26 7.52
C LYS A 90 36.62 23.80 7.93
N LYS A 91 37.02 23.47 9.17
CA LYS A 91 36.71 22.20 9.84
C LYS A 91 35.20 21.98 9.74
N LYS A 92 34.78 21.21 8.73
CA LYS A 92 33.40 20.72 8.64
C LYS A 92 33.18 19.88 9.90
N ARG A 93 32.32 20.34 10.80
CA ARG A 93 31.81 19.56 11.94
C ARG A 93 31.51 18.14 11.43
N LYS A 94 32.24 17.15 11.96
CA LYS A 94 31.93 15.74 11.72
C LYS A 94 30.52 15.52 12.28
N ARG A 95 29.52 15.45 11.41
CA ARG A 95 28.17 15.01 11.80
C ARG A 95 28.37 13.63 12.40
N GLY A 96 27.95 13.45 13.66
CA GLY A 96 28.01 12.14 14.31
C GLY A 96 27.34 11.09 13.42
N PRO A 97 27.77 9.81 13.50
CA PRO A 97 27.22 8.76 12.68
C PRO A 97 25.70 8.74 12.89
N SER A 98 24.96 9.03 11.82
CA SER A 98 23.50 8.91 11.81
C SER A 98 23.17 7.49 12.28
N LEU A 99 22.32 7.37 13.31
CA LEU A 99 21.83 6.09 13.78
C LEU A 99 21.41 5.25 12.57
N PRO A 100 21.81 3.97 12.49
CA PRO A 100 21.46 3.12 11.36
C PRO A 100 19.95 3.15 11.22
N SER A 101 19.47 3.61 10.05
CA SER A 101 18.06 3.66 9.74
C SER A 101 17.45 2.30 10.09
N PRO A 102 16.33 2.24 10.84
CA PRO A 102 15.68 0.98 11.16
C PRO A 102 15.53 0.19 9.86
N ARG A 103 16.14 -1.00 9.79
CA ARG A 103 16.07 -1.84 8.61
C ARG A 103 14.61 -2.28 8.47
N LEU A 104 13.90 -1.70 7.51
CA LEU A 104 12.57 -2.16 7.16
C LEU A 104 12.70 -3.61 6.71
N GLU A 105 11.81 -4.48 7.19
CA GLU A 105 11.76 -5.85 6.74
C GLU A 105 11.55 -5.90 5.22
N PRO A 106 12.24 -6.81 4.50
CA PRO A 106 12.05 -6.97 3.07
C PRO A 106 10.57 -7.26 2.78
N ILE A 107 9.99 -6.52 1.82
CA ILE A 107 8.63 -6.78 1.37
C ILE A 107 8.62 -8.14 0.68
N ILE A 108 8.00 -9.14 1.32
CA ILE A 108 7.80 -10.46 0.75
C ILE A 108 6.66 -10.35 -0.27
N TYR A 109 7.01 -10.36 -1.56
CA TYR A 109 6.03 -10.28 -2.64
C TYR A 109 5.25 -11.59 -2.85
N ASN A 110 5.81 -12.72 -2.40
CA ASN A 110 5.15 -14.03 -2.47
C ASN A 110 4.41 -14.28 -1.17
N GLN A 111 3.24 -13.68 -1.04
CA GLN A 111 2.42 -13.87 0.14
C GLN A 111 1.78 -15.26 0.11
N GLU A 112 2.06 -16.06 1.13
CA GLU A 112 1.38 -17.33 1.34
C GLU A 112 -0.12 -17.07 1.48
N LEU A 113 -0.91 -17.80 0.70
CA LEU A 113 -2.35 -17.79 0.82
C LEU A 113 -2.67 -18.51 2.13
N ASP A 114 -3.53 -17.89 2.94
CA ASP A 114 -3.99 -18.56 4.16
C ASP A 114 -4.68 -19.85 3.74
N GLU A 115 -4.36 -20.96 4.40
CA GLU A 115 -4.93 -22.27 4.09
C GLU A 115 -6.45 -22.12 3.96
N MET A 116 -6.98 -22.50 2.79
CA MET A 116 -8.42 -22.51 2.57
C MET A 116 -8.99 -23.60 3.44
N THR A 117 -9.32 -23.25 4.69
CA THR A 117 -10.21 -24.06 5.50
C THR A 117 -11.56 -24.02 4.82
N ASP A 118 -11.79 -24.97 3.91
CA ASP A 118 -13.01 -25.20 3.10
C ASP A 118 -14.29 -25.42 3.94
N ILE A 119 -14.21 -25.21 5.25
CA ILE A 119 -15.32 -25.30 6.21
C ILE A 119 -16.17 -24.01 6.21
N GLU A 120 -15.75 -22.94 5.54
CA GLU A 120 -16.58 -21.74 5.33
C GLU A 120 -17.62 -21.98 4.22
N GLU A 121 -18.55 -22.92 4.45
CA GLU A 121 -19.71 -23.15 3.58
C GLU A 121 -20.55 -21.87 3.49
N GLY A 122 -20.62 -21.31 2.28
CA GLY A 122 -21.37 -20.10 1.96
C GLY A 122 -22.84 -20.21 2.35
N VAL A 123 -23.38 -19.07 2.78
CA VAL A 123 -24.69 -18.86 3.43
C VAL A 123 -25.91 -19.07 2.52
N ARG A 124 -25.80 -19.89 1.46
CA ARG A 124 -26.98 -20.36 0.73
C ARG A 124 -27.42 -21.70 1.31
N HIS A 125 -28.37 -21.63 2.25
CA HIS A 125 -29.47 -22.58 2.54
C HIS A 125 -29.40 -23.96 1.85
N ASP A 126 -29.69 -25.09 2.48
CA ASP A 126 -30.27 -25.39 3.79
C ASP A 126 -30.04 -26.88 4.07
N LEU A 127 -28.83 -27.24 4.46
CA LEU A 127 -28.63 -28.43 5.26
C LEU A 127 -27.77 -27.95 6.41
N LYS A 128 -28.42 -27.65 7.54
CA LYS A 128 -27.71 -27.59 8.83
C LYS A 128 -26.98 -28.91 8.97
N LYS A 129 -25.73 -28.98 8.51
CA LYS A 129 -24.88 -30.11 8.80
C LYS A 129 -24.81 -30.15 10.32
N PRO A 130 -25.28 -31.25 10.95
CA PRO A 130 -25.19 -31.35 12.39
C PRO A 130 -23.71 -31.16 12.77
N PRO A 131 -23.41 -30.45 13.87
CA PRO A 131 -22.04 -30.31 14.33
C PRO A 131 -21.40 -31.71 14.43
N PRO A 132 -20.12 -31.85 14.08
CA PRO A 132 -19.44 -33.15 14.15
C PRO A 132 -19.55 -33.71 15.56
N ILE A 133 -20.05 -34.94 15.68
CA ILE A 133 -20.17 -35.65 16.96
C ILE A 133 -18.80 -36.24 17.29
N THR A 134 -18.14 -35.70 18.31
CA THR A 134 -16.86 -36.22 18.80
C THR A 134 -17.10 -37.35 19.80
N LEU A 135 -16.74 -38.58 19.46
CA LEU A 135 -16.80 -39.73 20.37
C LEU A 135 -15.42 -40.00 20.95
N GLN A 136 -15.28 -39.94 22.28
CA GLN A 136 -14.04 -40.27 22.99
C GLN A 136 -14.18 -41.62 23.69
N PHE A 137 -13.30 -42.56 23.37
CA PHE A 137 -13.23 -43.87 24.01
C PHE A 137 -11.99 -43.95 24.89
N ASN A 138 -12.18 -44.10 26.19
CA ASN A 138 -11.07 -44.36 27.12
C ASN A 138 -10.83 -45.87 27.22
N VAL A 139 -9.96 -46.39 26.36
CA VAL A 139 -9.63 -47.83 26.33
C VAL A 139 -8.44 -48.11 27.26
N PRO A 140 -8.58 -48.99 28.27
CA PRO A 140 -7.50 -49.31 29.19
C PRO A 140 -6.34 -50.04 28.50
N LEU A 141 -5.11 -49.79 28.99
CA LEU A 141 -3.91 -50.50 28.56
C LEU A 141 -4.09 -52.01 28.79
N GLY A 142 -4.02 -52.80 27.70
CA GLY A 142 -4.16 -54.27 27.73
C GLY A 142 -5.46 -54.82 27.13
N PHE A 143 -6.35 -53.97 26.60
CA PHE A 143 -7.54 -54.46 25.88
C PHE A 143 -7.17 -54.98 24.48
N HIS A 144 -7.37 -56.28 24.24
CA HIS A 144 -7.10 -56.96 22.96
C HIS A 144 -8.37 -57.46 22.25
N GLY A 145 -9.55 -57.03 22.69
CA GLY A 145 -10.83 -57.41 22.09
C GLY A 145 -11.29 -56.47 20.99
N PRO A 146 -12.28 -56.87 20.16
CA PRO A 146 -12.97 -55.97 19.26
C PRO A 146 -13.83 -54.96 20.03
N LEU A 147 -13.72 -53.67 19.69
CA LEU A 147 -14.54 -52.60 20.27
C LEU A 147 -15.84 -52.47 19.47
N PHE A 148 -16.96 -52.97 20.02
CA PHE A 148 -18.28 -52.84 19.39
C PHE A 148 -18.99 -51.59 19.90
N VAL A 149 -19.13 -50.59 19.04
CA VAL A 149 -19.88 -49.36 19.33
C VAL A 149 -21.24 -49.45 18.64
N LYS A 150 -22.31 -49.58 19.43
CA LYS A 150 -23.68 -49.48 18.93
C LYS A 150 -24.20 -48.07 19.20
N LEU A 151 -24.26 -47.25 18.17
CA LEU A 151 -24.86 -45.92 18.24
C LEU A 151 -26.33 -46.04 17.89
N ASP A 152 -27.20 -45.89 18.90
CA ASP A 152 -28.64 -45.87 18.67
C ASP A 152 -29.08 -44.45 18.32
N ARG A 153 -29.88 -44.30 17.26
CA ARG A 153 -30.24 -42.98 16.71
C ARG A 153 -31.08 -42.16 17.70
N THR A 154 -31.81 -42.84 18.55
CA THR A 154 -32.63 -42.25 19.62
C THR A 154 -31.79 -41.54 20.70
N LEU A 155 -30.52 -41.93 20.89
CA LEU A 155 -29.61 -41.27 21.84
C LEU A 155 -29.03 -39.95 21.29
N LEU A 156 -29.03 -39.78 19.97
CA LEU A 156 -28.51 -38.57 19.33
C LEU A 156 -29.54 -37.44 19.31
N ASP A 157 -30.83 -37.77 19.28
CA ASP A 157 -31.92 -36.79 19.25
C ASP A 157 -32.30 -36.27 20.65
N SER A 158 -31.99 -37.00 21.73
CA SER A 158 -32.46 -36.67 23.09
C SER A 158 -31.63 -35.63 23.86
N GLN A 159 -30.53 -35.11 23.29
CA GLN A 159 -29.60 -34.24 24.03
C GLN A 159 -29.64 -32.75 23.67
N GLN A 160 -30.50 -32.33 22.73
CA GLN A 160 -30.54 -30.92 22.29
C GLN A 160 -31.26 -29.96 23.25
N ASP A 161 -32.02 -30.44 24.25
CA ASP A 161 -32.84 -29.56 25.12
C ASP A 161 -32.31 -29.37 26.56
N ALA A 162 -31.18 -29.98 26.93
CA ALA A 162 -30.57 -29.78 28.25
C ALA A 162 -29.33 -28.89 28.16
N VAL A 163 -29.53 -27.61 27.83
CA VAL A 163 -28.49 -26.58 27.96
C VAL A 163 -28.23 -26.36 29.45
N HIS A 164 -27.20 -27.02 29.98
CA HIS A 164 -26.64 -26.66 31.28
C HIS A 164 -25.97 -25.29 31.11
N GLU A 165 -26.65 -24.27 31.61
CA GLU A 165 -26.19 -22.89 31.67
C GLU A 165 -24.93 -22.80 32.54
N MET A 166 -23.76 -22.88 31.92
CA MET A 166 -22.49 -22.60 32.59
C MET A 166 -22.40 -21.09 32.84
N MET A 167 -22.71 -20.71 34.07
CA MET A 167 -22.45 -19.40 34.64
C MET A 167 -21.05 -18.88 34.28
N PRO A 168 -20.91 -17.61 33.86
CA PRO A 168 -19.61 -17.03 33.53
C PRO A 168 -18.71 -16.99 34.78
N ALA A 169 -17.55 -17.65 34.66
CA ALA A 169 -16.48 -17.54 35.64
C ALA A 169 -16.02 -16.09 35.73
N LYS A 170 -16.08 -15.53 36.95
CA LYS A 170 -15.65 -14.18 37.30
C LYS A 170 -14.17 -14.00 36.93
N SER A 171 -13.89 -13.27 35.86
CA SER A 171 -12.53 -12.85 35.54
C SER A 171 -12.06 -11.84 36.58
N LYS A 172 -10.87 -12.12 37.12
CA LYS A 172 -10.21 -11.32 38.14
C LYS A 172 -9.94 -9.92 37.59
N LYS A 173 -10.43 -8.91 38.31
CA LYS A 173 -10.04 -7.49 38.18
C LYS A 173 -8.52 -7.39 38.14
N ALA A 174 -7.97 -7.16 36.95
CA ALA A 174 -6.62 -6.65 36.80
C ALA A 174 -6.64 -5.19 37.26
N ARG A 175 -6.07 -4.98 38.45
CA ARG A 175 -5.80 -3.69 39.07
C ARG A 175 -4.71 -3.00 38.24
N LEU A 176 -5.08 -2.27 37.20
CA LEU A 176 -4.19 -1.29 36.59
C LEU A 176 -4.17 -0.07 37.50
N ALA A 177 -3.10 -0.01 38.28
CA ALA A 177 -2.74 1.14 39.08
C ALA A 177 -2.69 2.39 38.19
N SER A 178 -3.38 3.42 38.67
CA SER A 178 -3.11 4.81 38.35
C SER A 178 -1.60 5.06 38.35
N LEU A 179 -1.01 5.19 37.17
CA LEU A 179 0.28 5.85 37.01
C LEU A 179 0.02 7.35 37.19
N GLU A 180 0.16 7.77 38.44
CA GLU A 180 0.40 9.17 38.76
C GLU A 180 1.62 9.64 37.96
N PRO A 181 1.53 10.75 37.20
CA PRO A 181 2.72 11.38 36.69
C PRO A 181 3.50 11.94 37.87
N THR A 182 4.63 11.31 38.16
CA THR A 182 5.67 11.79 39.06
C THR A 182 5.92 13.26 38.79
N LYS A 183 5.46 14.09 39.73
CA LYS A 183 5.88 15.48 39.90
C LYS A 183 7.37 15.49 40.18
N THR A 184 8.19 15.66 39.14
CA THR A 184 9.56 16.14 39.31
C THR A 184 9.51 17.62 39.62
N VAL A 185 9.74 17.87 40.90
CA VAL A 185 9.96 19.13 41.60
C VAL A 185 11.04 19.99 40.93
N SER A 186 10.65 21.24 40.69
CA SER A 186 11.42 22.49 40.68
C SER A 186 12.81 22.55 40.03
N VAL A 187 12.88 23.30 38.93
CA VAL A 187 13.91 24.34 38.79
C VAL A 187 13.19 25.67 38.71
N ARG A 188 13.14 26.36 39.85
CA ARG A 188 12.99 27.82 39.91
C ARG A 188 14.36 28.40 39.66
N THR A 189 14.51 29.09 38.54
CA THR A 189 15.46 30.19 38.36
C THR A 189 14.79 31.19 37.42
N ASP A 190 14.40 32.29 38.06
CA ASP A 190 14.39 33.67 37.58
C ASP A 190 13.36 34.15 36.53
N PRO A 191 12.54 35.15 36.91
CA PRO A 191 11.71 35.92 35.99
C PRO A 191 12.46 37.19 35.58
N ASP A 192 13.47 37.10 34.72
CA ASP A 192 13.97 38.26 33.97
C ASP A 192 15.02 37.83 32.94
N MET A 193 14.59 37.64 31.69
CA MET A 193 15.33 37.90 30.44
C MET A 193 14.57 37.29 29.28
N ASP A 194 13.63 38.10 28.78
CA ASP A 194 12.90 37.93 27.53
C ASP A 194 13.87 38.05 26.33
N THR A 195 14.73 37.05 26.14
CA THR A 195 15.47 36.84 24.90
C THR A 195 14.81 35.69 24.15
N GLY A 196 13.66 36.04 23.55
CA GLY A 196 12.70 35.18 22.87
C GLY A 196 13.27 34.30 21.75
N THR A 197 13.97 33.23 22.12
CA THR A 197 14.16 32.06 21.27
C THR A 197 12.98 31.11 21.49
N HIS A 198 11.78 31.55 21.07
CA HIS A 198 10.63 30.66 20.99
C HIS A 198 11.05 29.42 20.21
N ARG A 199 11.07 28.25 20.88
CA ARG A 199 11.30 26.98 20.17
C ARG A 199 10.31 26.93 19.01
N PRO A 200 10.78 26.69 17.77
CA PRO A 200 9.89 26.64 16.62
C PRO A 200 8.85 25.54 16.88
N LYS A 201 7.57 25.93 16.88
CA LYS A 201 6.46 24.99 17.05
C LYS A 201 6.50 23.98 15.91
N GLY A 202 6.65 22.71 16.25
CA GLY A 202 6.64 21.60 15.31
C GLY A 202 5.22 21.18 14.91
N PHE A 203 5.12 20.25 13.97
CA PHE A 203 3.82 19.70 13.54
C PHE A 203 3.03 19.06 14.69
N THR A 204 3.72 18.43 15.65
CA THR A 204 3.12 17.80 16.83
C THR A 204 2.60 18.81 17.86
N ASP A 205 3.07 20.06 17.80
CA ASP A 205 2.67 21.12 18.73
C ASP A 205 1.40 21.85 18.24
N LEU A 206 0.96 21.56 17.01
CA LEU A 206 -0.31 22.05 16.48
C LEU A 206 -1.49 21.36 17.18
N PRO A 207 -2.60 22.06 17.46
CA PRO A 207 -3.82 21.43 17.94
C PRO A 207 -4.31 20.30 17.02
N PRO A 208 -4.95 19.25 17.57
CA PRO A 208 -5.49 18.13 16.80
C PRO A 208 -6.42 18.55 15.65
N GLU A 209 -7.21 19.62 15.82
CA GLU A 209 -8.11 20.07 14.74
C GLU A 209 -7.33 20.59 13.52
N LEU A 210 -6.22 21.30 13.75
CA LEU A 210 -5.35 21.77 12.68
C LEU A 210 -4.62 20.61 12.00
N ARG A 211 -4.17 19.61 12.78
CA ARG A 211 -3.58 18.38 12.22
C ARG A 211 -4.58 17.64 11.35
N ASN A 212 -5.83 17.49 11.78
CA ASN A 212 -6.90 16.88 10.99
C ASN A 212 -7.15 17.62 9.67
N ASN A 213 -7.14 18.96 9.69
CA ASN A 213 -7.25 19.74 8.46
C ASN A 213 -6.07 19.50 7.51
N ILE A 214 -4.85 19.31 8.04
CA ILE A 214 -3.68 18.96 7.23
C ILE A 214 -3.82 17.54 6.68
N TYR A 215 -4.22 16.57 7.50
CA TYR A 215 -4.46 15.18 7.08
C TYR A 215 -5.50 15.11 5.97
N ARG A 216 -6.63 15.81 6.09
CA ARG A 216 -7.66 15.86 5.03
C ARG A 216 -7.10 16.44 3.73
N ARG A 217 -6.33 17.52 3.80
CA ARG A 217 -5.70 18.10 2.60
C ARG A 217 -4.66 17.18 1.95
N LEU A 218 -4.01 16.32 2.73
CA LEU A 218 -2.94 15.45 2.27
C LEU A 218 -3.46 14.08 1.80
N PHE A 219 -4.47 13.54 2.48
CA PHE A 219 -4.99 12.20 2.27
C PHE A 219 -6.34 12.17 1.54
N ALA A 220 -7.26 13.08 1.85
CA ALA A 220 -8.60 13.04 1.31
C ALA A 220 -8.62 13.62 -0.11
N GLN A 221 -9.02 12.81 -1.07
CA GLN A 221 -9.26 13.27 -2.42
C GLN A 221 -10.61 13.97 -2.45
N LYS A 222 -10.58 15.28 -2.76
CA LYS A 222 -11.78 16.12 -2.76
C LYS A 222 -12.69 15.89 -3.95
N GLU A 223 -12.15 15.36 -5.05
CA GLU A 223 -12.95 15.11 -6.24
C GLU A 223 -13.58 13.72 -6.17
N PRO A 224 -14.91 13.61 -6.35
CA PRO A 224 -15.63 12.33 -6.25
C PRO A 224 -15.20 11.33 -7.33
N ASP A 225 -14.65 11.81 -8.44
CA ASP A 225 -14.12 10.98 -9.53
C ASP A 225 -12.70 10.47 -9.25
N GLN A 226 -12.03 11.03 -8.23
CA GLN A 226 -10.69 10.63 -7.85
C GLN A 226 -10.79 9.51 -6.81
N MET A 227 -10.72 8.27 -7.32
CA MET A 227 -10.66 7.07 -6.49
C MET A 227 -9.21 6.69 -6.24
N LEU A 228 -8.89 6.29 -5.01
CA LEU A 228 -7.59 5.73 -4.67
C LEU A 228 -7.45 4.35 -5.30
N LYS A 229 -6.47 4.24 -6.19
CA LYS A 229 -6.08 2.97 -6.82
C LYS A 229 -4.78 2.47 -6.24
N ILE A 230 -4.66 1.16 -6.07
CA ILE A 230 -3.39 0.54 -5.73
C ILE A 230 -2.49 0.66 -6.97
N PRO A 231 -1.31 1.30 -6.86
CA PRO A 231 -0.49 1.60 -8.01
C PRO A 231 0.03 0.32 -8.67
N SER A 232 -0.31 0.13 -9.94
CA SER A 232 0.07 -1.07 -10.69
C SER A 232 1.55 -1.09 -11.09
N VAL A 233 2.12 0.04 -11.52
CA VAL A 233 3.51 0.07 -12.02
C VAL A 233 4.29 1.22 -11.41
N LYS A 234 5.55 0.97 -11.08
CA LYS A 234 6.52 1.98 -10.65
C LYS A 234 6.62 3.07 -11.72
N GLY A 235 6.11 4.26 -11.40
CA GLY A 235 6.09 5.42 -12.32
C GLY A 235 4.78 5.65 -13.07
N SER A 236 3.76 4.80 -12.92
CA SER A 236 2.43 4.98 -13.55
C SER A 236 1.49 5.90 -12.75
N GLY A 237 2.00 6.62 -11.74
CA GLY A 237 1.16 7.41 -10.84
C GLY A 237 0.88 8.82 -11.36
N THR A 238 -0.25 9.02 -12.04
CA THR A 238 -0.94 10.31 -12.04
C THR A 238 -1.54 10.55 -10.64
N SER A 239 -1.29 11.76 -10.09
CA SER A 239 -1.90 12.52 -8.96
C SER A 239 -2.62 11.87 -7.75
N GLY A 240 -2.80 10.54 -7.64
CA GLY A 240 -3.60 9.89 -6.60
C GLY A 240 -2.97 8.63 -5.99
N SER A 241 -1.63 8.56 -5.94
CA SER A 241 -0.93 7.39 -5.41
C SER A 241 -0.87 7.37 -3.88
N LEU A 242 -1.27 6.24 -3.29
CA LEU A 242 -1.08 5.90 -1.87
C LEU A 242 0.38 5.99 -1.40
N ALA A 243 1.36 6.09 -2.31
CA ALA A 243 2.77 6.21 -1.97
C ALA A 243 3.08 7.46 -1.13
N ARG A 244 2.48 8.62 -1.44
CA ARG A 244 2.72 9.85 -0.66
C ARG A 244 2.08 9.73 0.73
N SER A 245 0.86 9.23 0.78
CA SER A 245 0.12 9.06 2.03
C SER A 245 0.84 8.08 2.96
N SER A 246 1.28 6.94 2.44
CA SER A 246 2.03 5.93 3.20
C SER A 246 3.39 6.43 3.67
N GLN A 247 4.12 7.22 2.86
CA GLN A 247 5.36 7.85 3.31
C GLN A 247 5.14 8.80 4.49
N PHE A 248 4.06 9.58 4.45
CA PHE A 248 3.73 10.50 5.54
C PHE A 248 3.30 9.76 6.81
N LEU A 249 2.46 8.71 6.69
CA LEU A 249 2.06 7.87 7.83
C LEU A 249 3.25 7.17 8.51
N ARG A 250 4.34 6.88 7.79
CA ARG A 250 5.56 6.28 8.34
C ARG A 250 6.41 7.22 9.18
N THR A 251 6.11 8.52 9.21
CA THR A 251 6.96 9.51 9.90
C THR A 251 6.93 9.38 11.42
N CYS A 252 5.75 9.27 12.02
CA CYS A 252 5.62 9.07 13.47
C CYS A 252 4.30 8.38 13.84
N LYS A 253 4.28 7.76 15.03
CA LYS A 253 3.13 7.01 15.54
C LYS A 253 1.87 7.87 15.68
N LEU A 254 2.03 9.14 16.07
CA LEU A 254 0.92 10.08 16.21
C LEU A 254 0.23 10.35 14.86
N VAL A 255 1.03 10.65 13.83
CA VAL A 255 0.53 10.85 12.46
C VAL A 255 -0.12 9.58 11.94
N HIS A 256 0.45 8.41 12.25
CA HIS A 256 -0.16 7.13 11.89
C HIS A 256 -1.54 6.94 12.53
N SER A 257 -1.66 7.08 13.85
CA SER A 257 -2.92 6.86 14.57
C SER A 257 -4.02 7.82 14.16
N GLU A 258 -3.70 9.10 13.97
CA GLU A 258 -4.69 10.11 13.59
C GLU A 258 -5.03 10.01 12.10
N GLY A 259 -3.99 9.90 11.26
CA GLY A 259 -4.09 9.96 9.82
C GLY A 259 -4.75 8.75 9.16
N CYS A 260 -4.61 7.55 9.72
CA CYS A 260 -5.21 6.34 9.17
C CYS A 260 -6.75 6.45 9.08
N SER A 261 -7.38 7.02 10.11
CA SER A 261 -8.84 7.18 10.14
C SER A 261 -9.34 8.05 8.97
N ILE A 262 -8.60 9.08 8.60
CA ILE A 262 -8.93 10.00 7.50
C ILE A 262 -8.59 9.36 6.16
N LEU A 263 -7.39 8.76 6.03
CA LEU A 263 -6.96 8.12 4.79
C LEU A 263 -7.94 7.02 4.36
N TYR A 264 -8.26 6.09 5.26
CA TYR A 264 -9.12 4.95 4.95
C TYR A 264 -10.62 5.27 5.04
N GLY A 265 -11.00 6.25 5.85
CA GLY A 265 -12.40 6.59 6.13
C GLY A 265 -13.05 7.56 5.16
N GLU A 266 -12.32 8.56 4.67
CA GLU A 266 -12.89 9.61 3.81
C GLU A 266 -12.73 9.31 2.31
N ASN A 267 -11.83 8.40 1.93
CA ASN A 267 -11.55 8.11 0.53
C ASN A 267 -12.36 6.91 0.00
N THR A 268 -12.63 6.95 -1.31
CA THR A 268 -13.14 5.79 -2.05
C THR A 268 -11.99 4.99 -2.65
N TYR A 269 -11.97 3.68 -2.39
CA TYR A 269 -10.94 2.77 -2.90
C TYR A 269 -11.46 2.00 -4.10
N SER A 270 -10.70 1.98 -5.19
CA SER A 270 -11.04 1.19 -6.38
C SER A 270 -10.04 0.04 -6.56
N PHE A 271 -10.54 -1.18 -6.41
CA PHE A 271 -9.77 -2.41 -6.55
C PHE A 271 -9.99 -2.99 -7.95
N HIS A 272 -8.88 -3.17 -8.68
CA HIS A 272 -8.86 -3.70 -10.03
C HIS A 272 -7.89 -4.87 -10.12
N ARG A 273 -8.14 -5.76 -11.08
CA ARG A 273 -7.16 -6.75 -11.51
C ARG A 273 -5.93 -6.05 -12.09
N HIS A 274 -4.76 -6.53 -11.70
CA HIS A 274 -3.49 -6.06 -12.22
C HIS A 274 -2.97 -6.99 -13.31
N TYR A 275 -2.90 -6.49 -14.54
CA TYR A 275 -2.51 -7.27 -15.73
C TYR A 275 -1.00 -7.41 -15.93
N ALA A 276 -0.16 -6.67 -15.20
CA ALA A 276 1.27 -6.87 -15.36
C ALA A 276 1.70 -8.20 -14.75
N THR A 277 2.79 -8.73 -15.28
CA THR A 277 3.38 -9.96 -14.79
C THR A 277 4.55 -9.66 -13.87
N ARG A 278 4.72 -10.49 -12.84
CA ARG A 278 5.85 -10.44 -11.90
C ARG A 278 6.30 -11.87 -11.67
N ALA A 279 7.57 -12.14 -11.92
CA ALA A 279 8.17 -13.44 -11.63
C ALA A 279 9.63 -13.26 -11.21
N PRO A 280 10.12 -14.12 -10.31
CA PRO A 280 11.54 -14.20 -10.05
C PRO A 280 12.30 -14.64 -11.30
N PHE A 281 13.59 -14.32 -11.37
CA PHE A 281 14.40 -14.57 -12.56
C PHE A 281 14.58 -16.06 -12.90
N TRP A 282 14.27 -16.96 -11.96
CA TRP A 282 14.34 -18.42 -12.14
C TRP A 282 13.03 -19.04 -12.62
N ASP A 283 11.92 -18.30 -12.63
CA ASP A 283 10.66 -18.80 -13.16
C ASP A 283 10.63 -18.66 -14.69
N THR A 284 10.33 -19.75 -15.38
CA THR A 284 10.33 -19.81 -16.85
C THR A 284 9.15 -19.06 -17.47
N VAL A 285 8.03 -19.00 -16.76
CA VAL A 285 6.80 -18.35 -17.23
C VAL A 285 6.42 -17.24 -16.25
N PRO A 286 6.42 -15.97 -16.68
CA PRO A 286 6.03 -14.88 -15.81
C PRO A 286 4.54 -14.99 -15.46
N LYS A 287 4.22 -14.93 -14.17
CA LYS A 287 2.84 -15.00 -13.67
C LYS A 287 2.24 -13.60 -13.56
N GLU A 288 0.97 -13.47 -13.90
CA GLU A 288 0.19 -12.25 -13.69
C GLU A 288 0.09 -11.93 -12.18
N ILE A 289 0.13 -10.64 -11.82
CA ILE A 289 -0.06 -10.18 -10.44
C ILE A 289 -1.53 -10.36 -10.00
N GLY A 290 -2.49 -10.10 -10.89
CA GLY A 290 -3.92 -10.28 -10.60
C GLY A 290 -4.39 -9.42 -9.43
N TYR A 291 -5.00 -10.04 -8.42
CA TYR A 291 -5.41 -9.35 -7.18
C TYR A 291 -4.38 -9.44 -6.04
N GLN A 292 -3.18 -9.93 -6.29
CA GLN A 292 -2.16 -10.13 -5.25
C GLN A 292 -1.76 -8.83 -4.54
N ASP A 293 -1.58 -7.73 -5.29
CA ASP A 293 -1.24 -6.43 -4.69
C ASP A 293 -2.44 -5.86 -3.88
N VAL A 294 -3.68 -6.22 -4.24
CA VAL A 294 -4.89 -5.88 -3.46
C VAL A 294 -4.90 -6.66 -2.14
N LEU A 295 -4.65 -7.97 -2.21
CA LEU A 295 -4.56 -8.81 -1.01
C LEU A 295 -3.48 -8.31 -0.07
N HIS A 296 -2.30 -7.99 -0.61
CA HIS A 296 -1.18 -7.46 0.15
C HIS A 296 -1.55 -6.14 0.83
N PHE A 297 -2.24 -5.24 0.12
CA PHE A 297 -2.74 -4.01 0.72
C PHE A 297 -3.70 -4.29 1.88
N LEU A 298 -4.70 -5.15 1.69
CA LEU A 298 -5.68 -5.48 2.73
C LEU A 298 -5.03 -6.14 3.97
N LYS A 299 -4.05 -7.02 3.76
CA LYS A 299 -3.28 -7.63 4.86
C LYS A 299 -2.37 -6.61 5.56
N MET A 300 -1.73 -5.72 4.81
CA MET A 300 -0.80 -4.70 5.34
C MET A 300 -1.52 -3.64 6.18
N ILE A 301 -2.71 -3.19 5.78
CA ILE A 301 -3.45 -2.20 6.59
C ILE A 301 -3.92 -2.83 7.91
N GLY A 302 -4.15 -4.15 7.93
CA GLY A 302 -4.56 -4.88 9.11
C GLY A 302 -6.04 -4.68 9.47
N PRO A 303 -6.56 -5.48 10.43
CA PRO A 303 -7.98 -5.51 10.76
C PRO A 303 -8.48 -4.22 11.41
N GLU A 304 -7.63 -3.49 12.13
CA GLU A 304 -8.01 -2.21 12.76
C GLU A 304 -8.33 -1.16 11.69
N ASN A 305 -7.45 -1.01 10.69
CA ASN A 305 -7.65 -0.02 9.64
C ASN A 305 -8.70 -0.44 8.62
N LEU A 306 -8.93 -1.75 8.47
CA LEU A 306 -9.99 -2.29 7.64
C LEU A 306 -11.38 -1.78 8.08
N GLN A 307 -11.58 -1.58 9.39
CA GLN A 307 -12.83 -1.02 9.92
C GLN A 307 -13.07 0.43 9.52
N TYR A 308 -12.04 1.16 9.10
CA TYR A 308 -12.20 2.53 8.61
C TYR A 308 -12.68 2.58 7.17
N LEU A 309 -12.47 1.54 6.35
CA LEU A 309 -12.95 1.53 4.97
C LEU A 309 -14.47 1.74 4.92
N ARG A 310 -14.89 2.84 4.30
CA ARG A 310 -16.30 3.18 4.11
C ARG A 310 -16.77 2.84 2.72
N ASP A 311 -16.09 3.37 1.70
CA ASP A 311 -16.55 3.28 0.33
C ASP A 311 -15.54 2.54 -0.54
N ILE A 312 -15.99 1.45 -1.15
CA ILE A 312 -15.17 0.65 -2.05
C ILE A 312 -15.85 0.45 -3.40
N LYS A 313 -15.04 0.41 -4.44
CA LYS A 313 -15.41 -0.02 -5.78
C LYS A 313 -14.58 -1.25 -6.12
N TRP A 314 -15.24 -2.33 -6.47
CA TRP A 314 -14.60 -3.57 -6.87
C TRP A 314 -14.89 -3.84 -8.35
N VAL A 315 -13.82 -4.04 -9.12
CA VAL A 315 -13.89 -4.44 -10.53
C VAL A 315 -13.40 -5.88 -10.61
N PHE A 316 -14.34 -6.81 -10.81
CA PHE A 316 -14.06 -8.21 -11.11
C PHE A 316 -13.73 -8.33 -12.58
N ASP A 317 -12.57 -8.85 -12.97
CA ASP A 317 -12.27 -9.09 -14.39
C ASP A 317 -11.50 -10.39 -14.61
N ASP A 318 -11.73 -11.01 -15.76
CA ASP A 318 -11.05 -12.25 -16.16
C ASP A 318 -9.60 -11.95 -16.56
N ALA A 319 -8.72 -12.92 -16.33
CA ALA A 319 -7.36 -12.84 -16.81
C ALA A 319 -7.30 -12.82 -18.34
N CYS A 320 -6.42 -11.99 -18.89
CA CYS A 320 -6.15 -11.96 -20.32
C CYS A 320 -5.33 -13.20 -20.74
N PRO A 321 -5.62 -13.87 -21.86
CA PRO A 321 -4.87 -15.08 -22.26
C PRO A 321 -3.41 -14.76 -22.55
N ARG A 322 -3.13 -13.53 -23.00
CA ARG A 322 -1.78 -13.02 -23.25
C ARG A 322 -0.93 -12.98 -21.99
N ASP A 323 -1.54 -12.61 -20.86
CA ASP A 323 -0.83 -12.39 -19.59
C ASP A 323 -0.85 -13.63 -18.69
N THR A 324 -1.63 -14.64 -19.07
CA THR A 324 -1.73 -15.94 -18.39
C THR A 324 -1.53 -17.12 -19.33
N PRO A 325 -0.35 -17.26 -19.96
CA PRO A 325 -0.08 -18.36 -20.88
C PRO A 325 -0.02 -19.73 -20.18
N TYR A 326 0.24 -19.75 -18.86
CA TYR A 326 0.30 -20.95 -18.04
C TYR A 326 -1.08 -21.57 -17.76
N LEU A 327 -2.17 -20.86 -18.02
CA LEU A 327 -3.53 -21.37 -17.87
C LEU A 327 -4.00 -22.00 -19.18
N THR A 328 -4.49 -23.24 -19.15
CA THR A 328 -4.88 -23.95 -20.37
C THR A 328 -6.32 -23.61 -20.77
N SER A 329 -7.20 -23.42 -19.78
CA SER A 329 -8.63 -23.19 -20.02
C SER A 329 -9.03 -21.72 -19.85
N ASN A 330 -10.12 -21.32 -20.52
CA ASN A 330 -10.76 -20.03 -20.26
C ASN A 330 -11.47 -20.00 -18.90
N GLU A 331 -11.86 -21.16 -18.37
CA GLU A 331 -12.54 -21.25 -17.07
C GLU A 331 -11.58 -20.93 -15.92
N GLN A 332 -10.35 -21.45 -15.95
CA GLN A 332 -9.30 -21.11 -14.98
C GLN A 332 -8.93 -19.62 -14.95
N ARG A 333 -9.18 -18.91 -16.06
CA ARG A 333 -8.93 -17.46 -16.16
C ARG A 333 -10.04 -16.61 -15.58
N ARG A 334 -11.18 -17.21 -15.21
CA ARG A 334 -12.28 -16.46 -14.61
C ARG A 334 -11.87 -15.95 -13.24
N TYR A 335 -12.27 -14.73 -12.92
CA TYR A 335 -12.05 -14.17 -11.58
C TYR A 335 -12.67 -15.05 -10.48
N LEU A 336 -13.71 -15.83 -10.78
CA LEU A 336 -14.32 -16.77 -9.84
C LEU A 336 -13.33 -17.81 -9.27
N ASN A 337 -12.31 -18.14 -10.05
CA ASN A 337 -11.29 -19.14 -9.69
C ASN A 337 -9.99 -18.49 -9.20
N ASP A 338 -9.97 -17.16 -9.00
CA ASP A 338 -8.79 -16.44 -8.53
C ASP A 338 -8.69 -16.52 -7.00
N GLU A 339 -7.73 -17.29 -6.50
CA GLU A 339 -7.55 -17.52 -5.05
C GLU A 339 -7.19 -16.24 -4.28
N TYR A 340 -6.46 -15.30 -4.89
CA TYR A 340 -6.14 -14.02 -4.26
C TYR A 340 -7.40 -13.19 -4.09
N LEU A 341 -8.27 -13.19 -5.10
CA LEU A 341 -9.56 -12.50 -5.02
C LEU A 341 -10.44 -13.08 -3.91
N ILE A 342 -10.58 -14.41 -3.85
CA ILE A 342 -11.39 -15.06 -2.81
C ILE A 342 -10.90 -14.66 -1.41
N ASN A 343 -9.58 -14.65 -1.18
CA ASN A 343 -9.03 -14.21 0.10
C ASN A 343 -9.25 -12.72 0.38
N CYS A 344 -9.23 -11.85 -0.64
CA CYS A 344 -9.63 -10.46 -0.46
C CYS A 344 -11.09 -10.34 0.02
N LEU A 345 -12.00 -11.12 -0.57
CA LEU A 345 -13.41 -11.12 -0.17
C LEU A 345 -13.59 -11.62 1.27
N ARG A 346 -12.81 -12.64 1.68
CA ARG A 346 -12.79 -13.13 3.07
C ARG A 346 -12.38 -12.04 4.05
N ILE A 347 -11.32 -11.29 3.76
CA ILE A 347 -10.90 -10.16 4.61
C ILE A 347 -12.01 -9.09 4.65
N LEU A 348 -12.60 -8.75 3.51
CA LEU A 348 -13.65 -7.73 3.43
C LEU A 348 -14.94 -8.07 4.18
N ARG A 349 -15.18 -9.34 4.55
CA ARG A 349 -16.32 -9.73 5.39
C ARG A 349 -16.37 -8.95 6.70
N ASP A 350 -15.21 -8.68 7.30
CA ASP A 350 -15.12 -8.01 8.60
C ASP A 350 -15.13 -6.47 8.48
N ALA A 351 -15.18 -5.94 7.24
CA ALA A 351 -15.18 -4.51 6.98
C ALA A 351 -16.55 -3.87 7.26
N LYS A 352 -16.54 -2.68 7.88
CA LYS A 352 -17.76 -1.90 8.18
C LYS A 352 -18.09 -0.95 7.03
N LEU A 353 -18.33 -1.50 5.85
CA LEU A 353 -18.54 -0.74 4.62
C LEU A 353 -19.85 0.07 4.67
N ARG A 354 -19.81 1.29 4.14
CA ARG A 354 -20.96 2.15 3.90
C ARG A 354 -21.52 1.88 2.51
N LYS A 355 -20.69 2.07 1.47
CA LYS A 355 -21.08 1.85 0.08
C LYS A 355 -20.15 0.86 -0.60
N VAL A 356 -20.73 -0.12 -1.28
CA VAL A 356 -20.00 -1.07 -2.11
C VAL A 356 -20.49 -0.96 -3.54
N THR A 357 -19.59 -0.57 -4.44
CA THR A 357 -19.85 -0.52 -5.87
C THR A 357 -19.22 -1.73 -6.53
N LEU A 358 -20.04 -2.60 -7.12
CA LEU A 358 -19.56 -3.81 -7.80
C LEU A 358 -19.66 -3.63 -9.30
N PHE A 359 -18.59 -4.01 -9.98
CA PHE A 359 -18.54 -4.14 -11.43
C PHE A 359 -18.06 -5.54 -11.79
N PHE A 360 -18.85 -6.22 -12.62
CA PHE A 360 -18.53 -7.55 -13.12
C PHE A 360 -18.06 -7.41 -14.56
N GLY A 361 -16.75 -7.31 -14.71
CA GLY A 361 -16.04 -7.56 -15.96
C GLY A 361 -15.89 -9.06 -16.20
N GLY A 362 -15.29 -9.42 -17.32
CA GLY A 362 -15.14 -10.82 -17.74
C GLY A 362 -15.98 -11.20 -18.96
N ARG A 363 -15.62 -12.37 -19.50
CA ARG A 363 -16.18 -12.87 -20.76
C ARG A 363 -17.55 -13.50 -20.53
N ARG A 364 -17.68 -14.30 -19.47
CA ARG A 364 -18.90 -15.01 -19.09
C ARG A 364 -19.74 -14.20 -18.10
N GLN A 365 -21.05 -14.42 -18.14
CA GLN A 365 -21.99 -13.86 -17.17
C GLN A 365 -21.91 -14.64 -15.85
N LEU A 366 -22.04 -13.94 -14.72
CA LEU A 366 -22.19 -14.54 -13.39
C LEU A 366 -23.58 -15.19 -13.28
N GLN A 367 -23.60 -16.49 -12.97
CA GLN A 367 -24.81 -17.32 -12.91
C GLN A 367 -25.12 -17.74 -11.47
N CYS A 368 -26.36 -18.17 -11.20
CA CYS A 368 -26.75 -18.71 -9.89
C CYS A 368 -25.93 -19.95 -9.48
N SER A 369 -25.39 -20.69 -10.46
CA SER A 369 -24.57 -21.87 -10.23
C SER A 369 -23.19 -21.57 -9.64
N ASP A 370 -22.73 -20.31 -9.71
CA ASP A 370 -21.42 -19.86 -9.23
C ASP A 370 -21.40 -19.69 -7.68
N HIS A 371 -21.93 -20.69 -6.97
CA HIS A 371 -22.25 -20.69 -5.55
C HIS A 371 -21.05 -20.36 -4.65
N ARG A 372 -19.86 -20.87 -4.97
CA ARG A 372 -18.64 -20.61 -4.19
C ARG A 372 -18.34 -19.12 -4.10
N PHE A 373 -18.28 -18.46 -5.26
CA PHE A 373 -17.97 -17.03 -5.34
C PHE A 373 -19.10 -16.17 -4.76
N LEU A 374 -20.36 -16.50 -5.10
CA LEU A 374 -21.53 -15.81 -4.55
C LEU A 374 -21.58 -15.90 -3.02
N GLY A 375 -21.26 -17.06 -2.45
CA GLY A 375 -21.23 -17.28 -1.01
C GLY A 375 -20.22 -16.41 -0.27
N TYR A 376 -19.06 -16.12 -0.85
CA TYR A 376 -18.11 -15.15 -0.26
C TYR A 376 -18.58 -13.71 -0.41
N LEU A 377 -19.16 -13.37 -1.56
CA LEU A 377 -19.64 -12.02 -1.83
C LEU A 377 -20.82 -11.65 -0.92
N GLU A 378 -21.72 -12.61 -0.66
CA GLU A 378 -22.87 -12.47 0.24
C GLU A 378 -22.50 -12.23 1.69
N GLN A 379 -21.31 -12.66 2.12
CA GLN A 379 -20.81 -12.41 3.47
C GLN A 379 -20.46 -10.93 3.68
N ILE A 380 -20.13 -10.20 2.62
CA ILE A 380 -19.80 -8.78 2.70
C ILE A 380 -21.09 -7.98 2.87
N LYS A 381 -21.18 -7.21 3.96
CA LYS A 381 -22.34 -6.38 4.28
C LYS A 381 -22.04 -4.90 4.13
N ALA A 382 -22.95 -4.15 3.52
CA ALA A 382 -22.86 -2.69 3.36
C ALA A 382 -24.23 -2.01 3.50
N ASP A 383 -24.25 -0.69 3.70
CA ASP A 383 -25.51 0.06 3.81
C ASP A 383 -26.12 0.38 2.44
N ASP A 384 -25.28 0.49 1.42
CA ASP A 384 -25.65 0.63 0.02
C ASP A 384 -24.79 -0.25 -0.89
N VAL A 385 -25.44 -0.98 -1.78
CA VAL A 385 -24.81 -1.91 -2.73
C VAL A 385 -25.28 -1.56 -4.13
N VAL A 386 -24.35 -1.09 -4.94
CA VAL A 386 -24.62 -0.52 -6.26
C VAL A 386 -23.85 -1.29 -7.32
N GLN A 387 -24.52 -1.59 -8.43
CA GLN A 387 -23.86 -2.03 -9.65
C GLN A 387 -23.57 -0.80 -10.49
N SER A 388 -22.32 -0.58 -10.86
CA SER A 388 -21.93 0.50 -11.75
C SER A 388 -21.02 -0.03 -12.82
N ALA A 389 -21.23 0.39 -14.07
CA ALA A 389 -20.25 0.19 -15.12
C ALA A 389 -18.93 0.87 -14.73
N ASP A 390 -17.81 0.22 -15.06
CA ASP A 390 -16.53 0.90 -15.02
C ASP A 390 -16.30 1.65 -16.34
N ARG A 391 -15.64 2.80 -16.29
CA ARG A 391 -15.54 3.77 -17.41
C ARG A 391 -14.97 3.17 -18.70
N TRP A 392 -14.21 2.09 -18.57
CA TRP A 392 -13.48 1.44 -19.65
C TRP A 392 -14.22 0.27 -20.30
N TYR A 393 -15.35 -0.16 -19.74
CA TYR A 393 -16.06 -1.34 -20.20
C TYR A 393 -17.44 -0.95 -20.76
N SER A 394 -17.81 -1.60 -21.87
CA SER A 394 -19.15 -1.46 -22.45
C SER A 394 -20.22 -1.92 -21.44
N TYR A 395 -21.34 -1.20 -21.40
CA TYR A 395 -22.47 -1.36 -20.47
C TYR A 395 -23.27 -2.66 -20.71
N ARG A 396 -22.59 -3.81 -20.76
CA ARG A 396 -23.25 -5.11 -20.81
C ARG A 396 -23.40 -5.64 -19.40
N GLU A 397 -24.64 -5.91 -19.00
CA GLU A 397 -24.95 -6.58 -17.74
C GLU A 397 -24.34 -7.99 -17.75
N LYS A 398 -23.23 -8.15 -17.04
CA LYS A 398 -22.52 -9.43 -16.87
C LYS A 398 -22.97 -10.20 -15.63
N VAL A 399 -24.07 -9.80 -15.02
CA VAL A 399 -24.72 -10.53 -13.93
C VAL A 399 -26.14 -10.82 -14.34
N HIS A 400 -26.61 -12.03 -14.08
CA HIS A 400 -28.01 -12.34 -14.30
C HIS A 400 -28.89 -11.47 -13.37
N PRO A 401 -29.97 -10.82 -13.85
CA PRO A 401 -30.76 -9.89 -13.03
C PRO A 401 -31.25 -10.51 -11.71
N LEU A 402 -31.72 -11.76 -11.72
CA LEU A 402 -32.13 -12.48 -10.50
C LEU A 402 -30.99 -12.64 -9.49
N VAL A 403 -29.79 -13.02 -9.96
CA VAL A 403 -28.59 -13.13 -9.12
C VAL A 403 -28.27 -11.78 -8.49
N TRP A 404 -28.34 -10.70 -9.28
CA TRP A 404 -28.07 -9.37 -8.77
C TRP A 404 -29.08 -8.92 -7.71
N THR A 405 -30.38 -9.16 -7.93
CA THR A 405 -31.43 -8.82 -6.97
C THR A 405 -31.24 -9.56 -5.64
N GLU A 406 -30.97 -10.87 -5.68
CA GLU A 406 -30.69 -11.69 -4.49
C GLU A 406 -29.42 -11.24 -3.77
N LEU A 407 -28.34 -11.03 -4.54
CA LEU A 407 -27.05 -10.62 -4.01
C LEU A 407 -27.15 -9.24 -3.35
N LYS A 408 -27.79 -8.28 -4.02
CA LYS A 408 -28.01 -6.93 -3.49
C LYS A 408 -28.82 -6.98 -2.20
N ALA A 409 -29.90 -7.76 -2.16
CA ALA A 409 -30.72 -7.92 -0.96
C ALA A 409 -29.92 -8.53 0.21
N THR A 410 -29.09 -9.53 -0.09
CA THR A 410 -28.29 -10.24 0.92
C THR A 410 -27.14 -9.38 1.46
N MET A 411 -26.42 -8.66 0.59
CA MET A 411 -25.31 -7.80 0.97
C MET A 411 -25.76 -6.50 1.66
N THR A 412 -26.99 -6.03 1.38
CA THR A 412 -27.50 -4.79 2.00
C THR A 412 -27.92 -5.03 3.45
N ARG A 413 -27.38 -4.26 4.39
CA ARG A 413 -27.77 -4.33 5.81
C ARG A 413 -29.20 -3.83 5.99
N LYS A 414 -30.00 -4.59 6.74
CA LYS A 414 -31.35 -4.19 7.16
C LYS A 414 -31.32 -2.92 8.03
N LYS A 415 -30.36 -2.85 8.96
CA LYS A 415 -30.09 -1.67 9.80
C LYS A 415 -28.84 -0.98 9.29
N LYS A 416 -29.00 0.26 8.80
CA LYS A 416 -27.88 1.07 8.33
C LYS A 416 -26.99 1.47 9.50
N LEU A 417 -25.68 1.40 9.27
CA LEU A 417 -24.66 1.78 10.25
C LEU A 417 -24.33 3.27 10.17
N TYR A 418 -24.44 3.85 8.97
CA TYR A 418 -24.16 5.26 8.69
C TYR A 418 -25.45 6.01 8.36
N GLU A 419 -25.52 7.23 8.84
CA GLU A 419 -26.56 8.18 8.43
C GLU A 419 -26.35 8.53 6.96
N LYS A 420 -27.45 8.79 6.24
CA LYS A 420 -27.35 9.31 4.88
C LYS A 420 -26.72 10.69 4.95
N GLU A 421 -25.55 10.86 4.35
CA GLU A 421 -25.01 12.20 4.11
C GLU A 421 -26.04 12.99 3.31
N GLN A 422 -26.53 14.09 3.89
CA GLN A 422 -27.35 15.06 3.18
C GLN A 422 -26.45 15.64 2.08
N SER A 423 -26.64 15.13 0.86
CA SER A 423 -25.90 15.56 -0.34
C SER A 423 -26.39 16.92 -0.82
#